data_AF-A0A434ACB2-F1
#
_entry.id   AF-A0A434ACB2-F1
#
_cell.length_a   1.000
_cell.length_b   1.000
_cell.length_c   1.000
_cell.angle_alpha   90.00
_cell.angle_beta   90.00
_cell.angle_gamma   90.00
#
_symmetry.space_group_name_H-M   'P 1'
#
loop_
_entity.id
_entity.type
_entity.pdbx_description
1 polymer ?
#
loop_
_entity_poly.entity_id
_entity_poly.type
_entity_poly.pdbx_seq_one_letter_code
_entity_poly.pdbx_strand_id
1 'polypeptide(L)'
;MLIEILKSISNSNYPDNVSELNELTKYNESKEHQNLCKILTSFENMHRNEGMFNEFMNEFKEINLSMNFHDVTSFNSCDRALNLQLTQMVGNHLHSICLNISVLVPYFTYYVLDATLDLEHGRWIDKPYKNEALEKVYVNEINKIIKMVEKKYNIIKFPSELLDYKLPRISRGFIPFGDFTFFNAFFLDEYYTRL
;
A
#
# COMPACT_ATOMS: atom_id res chain seq x y z
N MET A 1 3.55 23.09 -5.19
CA MET A 1 3.31 23.10 -3.74
C MET A 1 3.08 21.69 -3.19
N LEU A 2 2.11 20.91 -3.69
CA LEU A 2 1.86 19.55 -3.21
C LEU A 2 3.10 18.62 -3.30
N ILE A 3 3.79 18.57 -4.44
CA ILE A 3 5.00 17.75 -4.61
C ILE A 3 6.06 18.08 -3.54
N GLU A 4 6.26 19.35 -3.23
CA GLU A 4 7.27 19.77 -2.24
C GLU A 4 6.85 19.39 -0.81
N ILE A 5 5.55 19.44 -0.49
CA ILE A 5 5.01 18.93 0.77
C ILE A 5 5.27 17.42 0.86
N LEU A 6 4.91 16.66 -0.18
CA LEU A 6 5.11 15.21 -0.22
C LEU A 6 6.60 14.84 -0.10
N LYS A 7 7.49 15.52 -0.82
CA LYS A 7 8.95 15.36 -0.67
C LYS A 7 9.41 15.63 0.75
N SER A 8 8.93 16.71 1.37
CA SER A 8 9.29 17.05 2.74
C SER A 8 8.89 15.94 3.72
N ILE A 9 7.70 15.35 3.53
CA ILE A 9 7.24 14.23 4.35
C ILE A 9 8.12 13.00 4.09
N SER A 10 8.43 12.67 2.83
CA SER A 10 9.35 11.57 2.51
C SER A 10 10.72 11.78 3.15
N ASN A 11 11.34 12.95 3.00
CA ASN A 11 12.66 13.25 3.56
C ASN A 11 12.68 13.28 5.10
N SER A 12 11.51 13.39 5.76
CA SER A 12 11.42 13.31 7.22
C SER A 12 11.31 11.86 7.74
N ASN A 13 11.15 10.89 6.84
CA ASN A 13 10.91 9.48 7.15
C ASN A 13 11.92 8.53 6.50
N TYR A 14 12.65 8.99 5.48
CA TYR A 14 13.69 8.23 4.80
C TYR A 14 14.98 9.05 4.76
N PRO A 15 16.13 8.46 5.11
CA PRO A 15 17.39 9.18 5.10
C PRO A 15 17.83 9.51 3.67
N ASP A 16 18.32 10.73 3.53
CA ASP A 16 18.77 11.29 2.26
C ASP A 16 20.19 10.79 1.91
N ASN A 17 20.36 10.21 0.71
CA ASN A 17 21.61 9.61 0.23
C ASN A 17 22.24 8.57 1.20
N VAL A 18 21.42 7.79 1.91
CA VAL A 18 21.89 6.64 2.68
C VAL A 18 21.19 5.39 2.18
N SER A 19 21.97 4.41 1.72
CA SER A 19 21.38 3.19 1.17
C SER A 19 21.08 2.19 2.27
N GLU A 20 19.83 1.74 2.41
CA GLU A 20 19.50 0.68 3.37
C GLU A 20 20.26 -0.63 3.08
N LEU A 21 20.41 -0.96 1.79
CA LEU A 21 21.09 -2.18 1.35
C LEU A 21 22.60 -2.16 1.67
N ASN A 22 23.27 -1.03 1.46
CA ASN A 22 24.73 -0.94 1.55
C ASN A 22 25.23 -0.32 2.87
N GLU A 23 24.41 0.49 3.52
CA GLU A 23 24.75 1.28 4.71
C GLU A 23 23.74 1.04 5.86
N LEU A 24 23.31 -0.22 6.05
CA LEU A 24 22.23 -0.60 6.97
C LEU A 24 22.34 0.02 8.37
N THR A 25 23.52 0.00 8.99
CA THR A 25 23.73 0.60 10.33
C THR A 25 23.42 2.09 10.31
N LYS A 26 23.97 2.84 9.36
CA LYS A 26 23.75 4.29 9.22
C LYS A 26 22.30 4.61 8.87
N TYR A 27 21.66 3.76 8.08
CA TYR A 27 20.24 3.89 7.75
C TYR A 27 19.37 3.72 9.01
N ASN A 28 19.61 2.66 9.79
CA ASN A 28 18.85 2.36 11.00
C ASN A 28 19.08 3.39 12.12
N GLU A 29 20.27 3.98 12.19
CA GLU A 29 20.62 5.03 13.14
C GLU A 29 20.12 6.43 12.72
N SER A 30 19.64 6.58 11.48
CA SER A 30 19.13 7.86 10.98
C SER A 30 17.88 8.30 11.76
N LYS A 31 17.74 9.62 11.95
CA LYS A 31 16.60 10.18 12.68
C LYS A 31 15.31 9.98 11.89
N GLU A 32 15.41 10.04 10.57
CA GLU A 32 14.34 9.87 9.60
C GLU A 32 13.74 8.46 9.71
N HIS A 33 14.58 7.42 9.65
CA HIS A 33 14.12 6.04 9.79
C HIS A 33 13.54 5.77 11.18
N GLN A 34 14.19 6.27 12.24
CA GLN A 34 13.65 6.14 13.61
C GLN A 34 12.30 6.85 13.76
N ASN A 35 12.10 7.99 13.09
CA ASN A 35 10.82 8.69 13.07
C ASN A 35 9.74 7.86 12.37
N LEU A 36 10.06 7.28 11.20
CA LEU A 36 9.16 6.38 10.49
C LEU A 36 8.72 5.21 11.37
N CYS A 37 9.68 4.49 11.98
CA CYS A 37 9.38 3.36 12.85
C CYS A 37 8.48 3.75 14.03
N LYS A 38 8.70 4.93 14.62
CA LYS A 38 7.85 5.46 15.71
C LYS A 38 6.42 5.73 15.24
N ILE A 39 6.25 6.36 14.08
CA ILE A 39 4.92 6.64 13.51
C ILE A 39 4.17 5.33 13.27
N LEU A 40 4.79 4.35 12.61
CA LEU A 40 4.17 3.07 12.30
C LEU A 40 3.79 2.30 13.58
N THR A 41 4.70 2.22 14.55
CA THR A 41 4.44 1.58 15.85
C THR A 41 3.30 2.27 16.59
N SER A 42 3.27 3.60 16.59
CA SER A 42 2.21 4.36 17.24
C SER A 42 0.86 4.09 16.57
N PHE A 43 0.81 4.12 15.25
CA PHE A 43 -0.41 3.85 14.48
C PHE A 43 -0.94 2.44 14.75
N GLU A 44 -0.06 1.44 14.70
CA GLU A 44 -0.43 0.04 14.97
C GLU A 44 -1.01 -0.14 16.38
N ASN A 45 -0.39 0.47 17.39
CA ASN A 45 -0.85 0.38 18.78
C ASN A 45 -2.20 1.07 19.02
N MET A 46 -2.45 2.20 18.35
CA MET A 46 -3.74 2.89 18.42
C MET A 46 -4.84 2.06 17.76
N HIS A 47 -4.64 1.63 16.51
CA HIS A 47 -5.73 1.07 15.71
C HIS A 47 -6.02 -0.42 15.93
N ARG A 48 -5.09 -1.21 16.49
CA ARG A 48 -5.37 -2.63 16.84
C ARG A 48 -6.50 -2.79 17.87
N ASN A 49 -6.84 -1.74 18.63
CA ASN A 49 -7.84 -1.79 19.71
C ASN A 49 -9.04 -0.85 19.49
N GLU A 50 -9.15 -0.20 18.32
CA GLU A 50 -10.18 0.81 18.06
C GLU A 50 -11.37 0.25 17.27
N GLY A 51 -12.59 0.49 17.76
CA GLY A 51 -13.83 0.04 17.11
C GLY A 51 -14.05 0.60 15.70
N MET A 52 -13.58 1.83 15.43
CA MET A 52 -13.70 2.47 14.12
C MET A 52 -12.97 1.70 13.01
N PHE A 53 -11.82 1.10 13.32
CA PHE A 53 -11.04 0.33 12.35
C PHE A 53 -11.73 -1.01 12.01
N ASN A 54 -12.32 -1.65 13.01
CA ASN A 54 -13.13 -2.86 12.80
C ASN A 54 -14.39 -2.57 11.96
N GLU A 55 -15.05 -1.43 12.19
CA GLU A 55 -16.18 -0.98 11.37
C GLU A 55 -15.75 -0.78 9.91
N PHE A 56 -14.62 -0.09 9.69
CA PHE A 56 -14.03 0.12 8.38
C PHE A 56 -13.75 -1.20 7.63
N MET A 57 -13.11 -2.17 8.29
CA MET A 57 -12.84 -3.48 7.68
C MET A 57 -14.11 -4.25 7.34
N ASN A 58 -15.12 -4.20 8.21
CA ASN A 58 -16.40 -4.85 7.95
C ASN A 58 -17.12 -4.24 6.75
N GLU A 59 -17.14 -2.91 6.64
CA GLU A 59 -17.72 -2.23 5.47
C GLU A 59 -16.97 -2.56 4.19
N PHE A 60 -15.64 -2.59 4.24
CA PHE A 60 -14.83 -2.96 3.08
C PHE A 60 -15.14 -4.39 2.63
N LYS A 61 -15.28 -5.33 3.57
CA LYS A 61 -15.71 -6.71 3.29
C LYS A 61 -17.11 -6.79 2.66
N GLU A 62 -18.03 -5.90 3.05
CA GLU A 62 -19.40 -5.85 2.53
C GLU A 62 -19.52 -5.28 1.11
N ILE A 63 -18.47 -4.65 0.58
CA ILE A 63 -18.46 -4.11 -0.79
C ILE A 63 -18.80 -5.18 -1.83
N ASN A 64 -18.24 -6.37 -1.64
CA ASN A 64 -18.55 -7.55 -2.44
C ASN A 64 -18.40 -8.83 -1.60
N LEU A 65 -19.54 -9.35 -1.13
CA LEU A 65 -19.61 -10.57 -0.32
C LEU A 65 -19.25 -11.86 -1.07
N SER A 66 -19.13 -11.82 -2.40
CA SER A 66 -18.70 -12.98 -3.20
C SER A 66 -17.18 -13.11 -3.33
N MET A 67 -16.43 -12.09 -2.92
CA MET A 67 -14.98 -12.07 -2.90
C MET A 67 -14.45 -12.39 -1.50
N ASN A 68 -13.24 -12.97 -1.43
CA ASN A 68 -12.57 -13.22 -0.16
C ASN A 68 -11.93 -11.93 0.34
N PHE A 69 -12.19 -11.59 1.60
CA PHE A 69 -11.56 -10.44 2.25
C PHE A 69 -10.23 -10.86 2.90
N HIS A 70 -9.21 -10.03 2.69
CA HIS A 70 -7.92 -10.17 3.35
C HIS A 70 -7.46 -8.82 3.91
N ASP A 71 -7.06 -8.83 5.18
CA ASP A 71 -6.15 -7.81 5.73
C ASP A 71 -4.73 -8.34 5.58
N VAL A 72 -3.95 -7.68 4.72
CA VAL A 72 -2.55 -8.05 4.45
C VAL A 72 -1.56 -7.01 4.97
N THR A 73 -2.04 -6.07 5.80
CA THR A 73 -1.22 -5.06 6.45
C THR A 73 -0.06 -5.68 7.23
N SER A 74 1.18 -5.23 6.99
CA SER A 74 2.37 -5.69 7.71
C SER A 74 3.22 -4.54 8.27
N PHE A 75 2.75 -3.90 9.33
CA PHE A 75 3.53 -2.83 10.00
C PHE A 75 4.85 -3.32 10.60
N ASN A 76 4.93 -4.58 11.01
CA ASN A 76 6.18 -5.20 11.47
C ASN A 76 7.24 -5.30 10.35
N SER A 77 6.82 -5.32 9.09
CA SER A 77 7.70 -5.22 7.92
C SER A 77 7.92 -3.77 7.48
N CYS A 78 7.55 -2.81 8.33
CA CYS A 78 7.54 -1.38 8.05
C CYS A 78 6.66 -0.99 6.84
N ASP A 79 5.54 -1.67 6.57
CA ASP A 79 4.57 -1.18 5.57
C ASP A 79 4.03 0.19 5.98
N ARG A 80 3.83 1.08 5.00
CA ARG A 80 3.42 2.48 5.27
C ARG A 80 1.93 2.69 5.11
N ALA A 81 1.20 1.61 4.90
CA ALA A 81 -0.21 1.64 4.62
C ALA A 81 -0.92 0.44 5.24
N LEU A 82 -2.17 0.68 5.63
CA LEU A 82 -3.17 -0.38 5.71
C LEU A 82 -3.36 -0.95 4.31
N ASN A 83 -3.36 -2.27 4.16
CA ASN A 83 -3.52 -2.95 2.88
C ASN A 83 -4.66 -3.97 2.98
N LEU A 84 -5.82 -3.58 2.46
CA LEU A 84 -7.02 -4.42 2.42
C LEU A 84 -7.28 -4.90 1.01
N GLN A 85 -7.66 -6.16 0.87
CA GLN A 85 -7.85 -6.79 -0.44
C GLN A 85 -9.16 -7.57 -0.49
N LEU A 86 -9.87 -7.45 -1.62
CA LEU A 86 -10.93 -8.36 -2.03
C LEU A 86 -10.40 -9.20 -3.17
N THR A 87 -10.35 -10.51 -2.99
CA THR A 87 -9.76 -11.44 -3.96
C THR A 87 -10.79 -12.42 -4.51
N GLN A 88 -10.60 -12.83 -5.77
CA GLN A 88 -11.43 -13.84 -6.41
C GLN A 88 -10.62 -14.62 -7.44
N MET A 89 -10.85 -15.93 -7.48
CA MET A 89 -10.35 -16.79 -8.55
C MET A 89 -11.26 -16.71 -9.78
N VAL A 90 -10.66 -16.44 -10.94
CA VAL A 90 -11.30 -16.51 -12.26
C VAL A 90 -10.48 -17.45 -13.15
N GLY A 91 -10.89 -18.71 -13.23
CA GLY A 91 -10.06 -19.75 -13.83
C GLY A 91 -8.78 -19.98 -13.01
N ASN A 92 -7.62 -19.83 -13.64
CA ASN A 92 -6.29 -19.89 -13.00
C ASN A 92 -5.72 -18.51 -12.63
N HIS A 93 -6.52 -17.45 -12.70
CA HIS A 93 -6.12 -16.10 -12.31
C HIS A 93 -6.70 -15.74 -10.94
N LEU A 94 -5.88 -15.15 -10.08
CA LEU A 94 -6.34 -14.45 -8.88
C LEU A 94 -6.43 -12.96 -9.22
N HIS A 95 -7.64 -12.42 -9.17
CA HIS A 95 -7.87 -10.99 -9.22
C HIS A 95 -7.95 -10.45 -7.79
N SER A 96 -7.26 -9.34 -7.53
CA SER A 96 -7.26 -8.70 -6.21
C SER A 96 -7.55 -7.21 -6.32
N ILE A 97 -8.70 -6.77 -5.83
CA ILE A 97 -9.00 -5.35 -5.66
C ILE A 97 -8.33 -4.89 -4.37
N CYS A 98 -7.31 -4.06 -4.49
CA CYS A 98 -6.50 -3.60 -3.37
C CYS A 98 -6.86 -2.16 -2.99
N LEU A 99 -6.96 -1.92 -1.68
CA LEU A 99 -7.08 -0.61 -1.08
C LEU A 99 -5.92 -0.40 -0.12
N ASN A 100 -5.12 0.64 -0.38
CA ASN A 100 -4.05 1.06 0.50
C ASN A 100 -4.34 2.43 1.10
N ILE A 101 -4.37 2.54 2.42
CA ILE A 101 -4.49 3.82 3.13
C ILE A 101 -3.17 4.15 3.80
N SER A 102 -2.55 5.27 3.41
CA SER A 102 -1.27 5.66 3.97
C SER A 102 -1.39 6.05 5.45
N VAL A 103 -0.39 5.65 6.23
CA VAL A 103 -0.18 6.08 7.61
C VAL A 103 0.52 7.45 7.66
N LEU A 104 1.30 7.79 6.64
CA LEU A 104 2.15 8.98 6.63
C LEU A 104 1.46 10.22 6.08
N VAL A 105 0.44 10.03 5.24
CA VAL A 105 -0.31 11.11 4.59
C VAL A 105 -1.80 10.75 4.57
N PRO A 106 -2.72 11.74 4.58
CA PRO A 106 -4.16 11.48 4.59
C PRO A 106 -4.69 11.12 3.19
N TYR A 107 -4.01 10.19 2.53
CA TYR A 107 -4.36 9.72 1.20
C TYR A 107 -4.50 8.20 1.15
N PHE A 108 -5.38 7.76 0.26
CA PHE A 108 -5.48 6.36 -0.13
C PHE A 108 -5.14 6.17 -1.61
N THR A 109 -4.78 4.96 -1.98
CA THR A 109 -4.74 4.52 -3.39
C THR A 109 -5.45 3.18 -3.52
N TYR A 110 -5.90 2.89 -4.72
CA TYR A 110 -6.46 1.58 -5.07
C TYR A 110 -5.89 1.14 -6.41
N TYR A 111 -5.93 -0.16 -6.64
CA TYR A 111 -5.58 -0.78 -7.91
C TYR A 111 -6.14 -2.20 -7.94
N VAL A 112 -6.21 -2.79 -9.12
CA VAL A 112 -6.52 -4.22 -9.26
C VAL A 112 -5.28 -4.97 -9.71
N LEU A 113 -4.94 -6.03 -8.99
CA LEU A 113 -3.88 -6.96 -9.37
C LEU A 113 -4.47 -8.14 -10.14
N ASP A 114 -3.70 -8.63 -11.11
CA ASP A 114 -3.86 -9.94 -11.72
C ASP A 114 -2.61 -10.76 -11.42
N ALA A 115 -2.81 -12.05 -11.19
CA ALA A 115 -1.73 -12.98 -10.90
C ALA A 115 -2.14 -14.40 -11.30
N THR A 116 -1.30 -15.07 -12.07
CA THR A 116 -1.58 -16.41 -12.58
C THR A 116 -1.04 -17.48 -11.63
N LEU A 117 -1.85 -18.51 -11.40
CA LEU A 117 -1.58 -19.59 -10.47
C LEU A 117 -1.53 -20.94 -11.19
N ASP A 118 -0.59 -21.77 -10.75
CA ASP A 118 -0.52 -23.18 -11.04
C ASP A 118 -1.37 -23.91 -9.98
N LEU A 119 -2.64 -24.17 -10.33
CA LEU A 119 -3.61 -24.75 -9.39
C LEU A 119 -3.29 -26.19 -9.00
N GLU A 120 -2.55 -26.92 -9.84
CA GLU A 120 -2.15 -28.30 -9.54
C GLU A 120 -1.07 -28.34 -8.44
N HIS A 121 -0.15 -27.37 -8.47
CA HIS A 121 0.99 -27.31 -7.55
C HIS A 121 0.84 -26.24 -6.46
N GLY A 122 -0.24 -25.46 -6.47
CA GLY A 122 -0.54 -24.44 -5.47
C GLY A 122 0.50 -23.30 -5.40
N ARG A 123 1.05 -22.89 -6.55
CA ARG A 123 2.12 -21.87 -6.62
C ARG A 123 1.82 -20.77 -7.63
N TRP A 124 2.41 -19.61 -7.41
CA TRP A 124 2.46 -18.53 -8.39
C TRP A 124 3.24 -18.95 -9.63
N ILE A 125 2.69 -18.66 -10.81
CA ILE A 125 3.44 -18.75 -12.06
C ILE A 125 4.23 -17.46 -12.23
N ASP A 126 3.55 -16.32 -12.07
CA ASP A 126 4.11 -14.99 -12.23
C ASP A 126 3.85 -14.12 -10.99
N LYS A 127 4.66 -13.06 -10.84
CA LYS A 127 4.41 -12.07 -9.80
C LYS A 127 3.10 -11.32 -10.09
N PRO A 128 2.32 -10.97 -9.05
CA PRO A 128 1.15 -10.11 -9.20
C PRO A 128 1.53 -8.78 -9.86
N TYR A 129 0.71 -8.32 -10.79
CA TYR A 129 0.91 -7.06 -11.50
C TYR A 129 -0.37 -6.24 -11.56
N LYS A 130 -0.24 -4.91 -11.57
CA LYS A 130 -1.38 -4.00 -11.72
C LYS A 130 -2.00 -4.14 -13.11
N ASN A 131 -3.31 -4.35 -13.18
CA ASN A 131 -4.06 -4.54 -14.42
C ASN A 131 -5.22 -3.53 -14.55
N GLU A 132 -5.00 -2.50 -15.36
CA GLU A 132 -5.98 -1.42 -15.60
C GLU A 132 -7.23 -1.88 -16.36
N ALA A 133 -7.14 -2.98 -17.12
CA ALA A 133 -8.33 -3.53 -17.78
C ALA A 133 -9.28 -4.15 -16.75
N LEU A 134 -8.74 -4.81 -15.71
CA LEU A 134 -9.54 -5.32 -14.61
C LEU A 134 -10.14 -4.21 -13.74
N GLU A 135 -9.48 -3.07 -13.60
CA GLU A 135 -10.08 -1.90 -12.92
C GLU A 135 -11.39 -1.46 -13.58
N LYS A 136 -11.53 -1.62 -14.90
CA LYS A 136 -12.79 -1.35 -15.61
C LYS A 136 -13.85 -2.41 -15.36
N VAL A 137 -13.43 -3.67 -15.20
CA VAL A 137 -14.34 -4.78 -14.85
C VAL A 137 -14.91 -4.59 -13.45
N TYR A 138 -14.07 -4.23 -12.49
CA TYR A 138 -14.43 -4.02 -11.08
C TYR A 138 -14.79 -2.57 -10.72
N VAL A 139 -15.23 -1.78 -11.72
CA VAL A 139 -15.51 -0.35 -11.54
C VAL A 139 -16.59 -0.09 -10.48
N ASN A 140 -17.56 -1.01 -10.34
CA ASN A 140 -18.63 -0.87 -9.36
C ASN A 140 -18.12 -1.01 -7.92
N GLU A 141 -17.29 -2.02 -7.67
CA GLU A 141 -16.62 -2.25 -6.39
C GLU A 141 -15.69 -1.09 -6.07
N ILE A 142 -14.87 -0.66 -7.03
CA ILE A 142 -13.96 0.48 -6.87
C ILE A 142 -14.72 1.75 -6.52
N ASN A 143 -15.84 2.04 -7.19
CA ASN A 143 -16.66 3.21 -6.89
C ASN A 143 -17.26 3.15 -5.47
N LYS A 144 -17.65 1.96 -4.99
CA LYS A 144 -18.08 1.77 -3.60
C LYS A 144 -16.93 2.03 -2.62
N ILE A 145 -15.73 1.52 -2.91
CA ILE A 145 -14.52 1.76 -2.11
C ILE A 145 -14.24 3.26 -2.01
N ILE A 146 -14.15 3.96 -3.14
CA ILE A 146 -13.89 5.41 -3.18
C ILE A 146 -14.95 6.15 -2.38
N LYS A 147 -16.24 5.85 -2.59
CA LYS A 147 -17.33 6.50 -1.86
C LYS A 147 -17.24 6.26 -0.36
N MET A 148 -16.92 5.04 0.07
CA MET A 148 -16.74 4.68 1.48
C MET A 148 -15.60 5.50 2.08
N VAL A 149 -14.41 5.45 1.47
CA VAL A 149 -13.19 6.09 1.99
C VAL A 149 -13.29 7.62 1.98
N GLU A 150 -13.72 8.22 0.87
CA GLU A 150 -13.80 9.69 0.75
C GLU A 150 -14.95 10.28 1.55
N LYS A 151 -16.16 9.70 1.49
CA LYS A 151 -17.33 10.33 2.11
C LYS A 151 -17.46 10.02 3.59
N LYS A 152 -17.13 8.79 4.01
CA LYS A 152 -17.30 8.38 5.41
C LYS A 152 -16.07 8.67 6.25
N TYR A 153 -14.88 8.45 5.68
CA TYR A 153 -13.61 8.58 6.42
C TYR A 153 -12.83 9.85 6.05
N ASN A 154 -13.30 10.64 5.08
CA ASN A 154 -12.70 11.91 4.68
C ASN A 154 -11.21 11.78 4.27
N ILE A 155 -10.84 10.63 3.69
CA ILE A 155 -9.50 10.37 3.16
C ILE A 155 -9.53 10.55 1.66
N ILE A 156 -8.60 11.30 1.10
CA ILE A 156 -8.63 11.71 -0.31
C ILE A 156 -7.85 10.73 -1.16
N LYS A 157 -8.28 10.49 -2.41
CA LYS A 157 -7.49 9.67 -3.34
C LYS A 157 -6.16 10.34 -3.66
N PHE A 158 -5.06 9.60 -3.59
CA PHE A 158 -3.75 10.09 -4.00
C PHE A 158 -3.73 10.40 -5.50
N PRO A 159 -3.16 11.54 -5.93
CA PRO A 159 -3.06 11.87 -7.36
C PRO A 159 -2.28 10.80 -8.11
N SER A 160 -2.95 10.11 -9.04
CA SER A 160 -2.41 8.89 -9.67
C SER A 160 -1.17 9.17 -10.51
N GLU A 161 -1.09 10.35 -11.11
CA GLU A 161 0.05 10.86 -11.87
C GLU A 161 1.31 11.09 -11.01
N LEU A 162 1.16 11.16 -9.69
CA LEU A 162 2.28 11.34 -8.76
C LEU A 162 2.77 10.02 -8.16
N LEU A 163 2.05 8.91 -8.31
CA LEU A 163 2.46 7.63 -7.72
C LEU A 163 3.86 7.20 -8.17
N ASP A 164 4.16 7.39 -9.45
CA ASP A 164 5.44 7.04 -10.07
C ASP A 164 6.49 8.16 -10.00
N TYR A 165 6.21 9.25 -9.27
CA TYR A 165 7.16 10.34 -9.11
C TYR A 165 8.39 9.84 -8.33
N LYS A 166 9.55 9.88 -8.98
CA LYS A 166 10.82 9.40 -8.44
C LYS A 166 11.41 10.36 -7.39
N LEU A 167 11.90 9.77 -6.31
CA LEU A 167 12.63 10.41 -5.21
C LEU A 167 14.09 9.94 -5.30
N PRO A 168 14.92 10.56 -6.15
CA PRO A 168 16.17 9.96 -6.61
C PRO A 168 17.23 9.75 -5.52
N ARG A 169 17.08 10.44 -4.39
CA ARG A 169 18.04 10.43 -3.28
C ARG A 169 17.62 9.53 -2.12
N ILE A 170 16.49 8.84 -2.24
CA ILE A 170 16.02 7.87 -1.26
C ILE A 170 16.22 6.47 -1.83
N SER A 171 16.68 5.55 -0.98
CA SER A 171 16.69 4.11 -1.22
C SER A 171 16.08 3.41 -0.02
N ARG A 172 15.48 2.24 -0.24
CA ARG A 172 14.87 1.43 0.82
C ARG A 172 14.79 -0.02 0.43
N GLY A 173 15.13 -0.93 1.34
CA GLY A 173 15.22 -2.36 1.08
C GLY A 173 16.03 -2.66 -0.18
N PHE A 174 15.41 -3.34 -1.15
CA PHE A 174 16.00 -3.64 -2.45
C PHE A 174 15.76 -2.57 -3.54
N ILE A 175 15.10 -1.46 -3.20
CA ILE A 175 14.82 -0.36 -4.13
C ILE A 175 16.02 0.59 -4.14
N PRO A 176 16.78 0.68 -5.26
CA PRO A 176 17.95 1.53 -5.34
C PRO A 176 17.58 3.01 -5.47
N PHE A 177 18.59 3.88 -5.30
CA PHE A 177 18.48 5.29 -5.65
C PHE A 177 18.02 5.48 -7.09
N GLY A 178 17.17 6.48 -7.32
CA GLY A 178 16.62 6.77 -8.64
C GLY A 178 15.34 5.99 -8.97
N ASP A 179 15.02 4.93 -8.24
CA ASP A 179 13.82 4.10 -8.52
C ASP A 179 12.75 4.17 -7.42
N PHE A 180 13.10 4.65 -6.22
CA PHE A 180 12.12 4.87 -5.15
C PHE A 180 11.11 5.97 -5.53
N THR A 181 9.81 5.68 -5.41
CA THR A 181 8.73 6.60 -5.81
C THR A 181 7.87 7.07 -4.63
N PHE A 182 6.89 7.94 -4.88
CA PHE A 182 5.87 8.25 -3.88
C PHE A 182 4.97 7.06 -3.54
N PHE A 183 4.72 6.14 -4.48
CA PHE A 183 4.05 4.90 -4.15
C PHE A 183 4.81 4.14 -3.06
N ASN A 184 6.13 4.03 -3.21
CA ASN A 184 6.97 3.41 -2.20
C ASN A 184 7.03 4.23 -0.91
N ALA A 185 7.13 5.56 -1.00
CA ALA A 185 7.20 6.41 0.17
C ALA A 185 5.97 6.27 1.09
N PHE A 186 4.77 6.13 0.51
CA PHE A 186 3.52 6.28 1.27
C PHE A 186 2.67 5.02 1.36
N PHE A 187 2.89 4.01 0.51
CA PHE A 187 2.06 2.80 0.47
C PHE A 187 2.90 1.54 0.67
N LEU A 188 3.45 0.96 -0.40
CA LEU A 188 4.09 -0.36 -0.38
C LEU A 188 5.40 -0.39 -1.17
N ASP A 189 6.30 -1.32 -0.82
CA ASP A 189 7.59 -1.46 -1.52
C ASP A 189 7.40 -2.12 -2.90
N GLU A 190 6.47 -3.07 -3.01
CA GLU A 190 6.04 -3.66 -4.27
C GLU A 190 4.55 -4.04 -4.21
N TYR A 191 3.95 -4.34 -5.37
CA TYR A 191 2.62 -4.94 -5.42
C TYR A 191 2.67 -6.39 -4.97
N TYR A 192 1.80 -6.76 -4.04
CA TYR A 192 1.65 -8.15 -3.59
C TYR A 192 0.19 -8.46 -3.22
N THR A 193 -0.15 -9.75 -3.28
CA THR A 193 -1.45 -10.29 -2.86
C THR A 193 -1.24 -11.58 -2.08
N ARG A 194 -2.26 -12.02 -1.35
CA ARG A 194 -2.30 -13.36 -0.74
C ARG A 194 -3.11 -14.33 -1.59
N LEU A 195 -2.67 -15.59 -1.59
CA LEU A 195 -3.43 -16.74 -2.06
C LEU A 195 -4.43 -17.17 -0.98
#